data_AF-A0A420GQB6-F1
#
_entry.id   AF-A0A420GQB6-F1
#
_cell.length_a   1.000
_cell.length_b   1.000
_cell.length_c   1.000
_cell.angle_alpha   90.00
_cell.angle_beta   90.00
_cell.angle_gamma   90.00
#
_symmetry.space_group_name_H-M   'P 1'
#
loop_
_entity.id
_entity.type
_entity.pdbx_description
1 polymer ?
#
loop_
_entity_poly.entity_id
_entity_poly.type
_entity_poly.pdbx_seq_one_letter_code
_entity_poly.pdbx_strand_id
1 'polypeptide(L)'
;MEEQDRVAVMQQFGRTYRTFMSAFEAQVGQPLPRWRILLALHEQAGESSQKRLVERLRVDPGALTRQLKTLEGLGWIARSMDARDNRVTNVRLTEAGRSVTEASLPRRNAFLHDTIAALPDDALNALSGALTILETRIGEVAATANAAAVDSAALAQAQDTPAR
;
A
#
# COMPACT_ATOMS: atom_id res chain seq x y z
N MET A 1 21.09 21.32 10.82
CA MET A 1 20.12 21.21 9.71
C MET A 1 19.10 22.29 9.88
N GLU A 2 19.09 23.20 8.93
CA GLU A 2 18.09 24.25 8.80
C GLU A 2 16.75 23.64 8.39
N GLU A 3 15.66 24.40 8.52
CA GLU A 3 14.33 23.97 8.07
C GLU A 3 14.31 23.58 6.57
N GLN A 4 15.08 24.31 5.77
CA GLN A 4 15.26 24.03 4.34
C GLN A 4 15.87 22.65 4.07
N ASP A 5 16.82 22.20 4.91
CA ASP A 5 17.43 20.87 4.79
C ASP A 5 16.39 19.77 5.03
N ARG A 6 15.49 19.99 6.01
CA ARG A 6 14.43 19.02 6.35
C ARG A 6 13.42 18.88 5.20
N VAL A 7 13.03 19.99 4.58
CA VAL A 7 12.13 19.99 3.42
C VAL A 7 12.78 19.28 2.23
N ALA A 8 14.07 19.54 1.98
CA ALA A 8 14.82 18.88 0.90
C ALA A 8 14.86 17.36 1.08
N VAL A 9 15.05 16.86 2.31
CA VAL A 9 15.02 15.42 2.63
C VAL A 9 13.65 14.82 2.31
N MET A 10 12.55 15.48 2.66
CA MET A 10 11.20 14.98 2.35
C MET A 10 10.92 14.94 0.85
N GLN A 11 11.37 15.95 0.10
CA GLN A 11 11.25 15.96 -1.36
C GLN A 11 12.12 14.87 -2.00
N GLN A 12 13.32 14.66 -1.50
CA GLN A 12 14.20 13.56 -1.92
C GLN A 12 13.53 12.21 -1.67
N PHE A 13 12.99 11.97 -0.49
CA PHE A 13 12.26 10.73 -0.18
C PHE A 13 11.14 10.46 -1.19
N GLY A 14 10.30 11.46 -1.47
CA GLY A 14 9.22 11.33 -2.45
C GLY A 14 9.72 11.12 -3.89
N ARG A 15 10.86 11.70 -4.29
CA ARG A 15 11.48 11.44 -5.61
C ARG A 15 12.05 10.03 -5.69
N THR A 16 12.81 9.60 -4.69
CA THR A 16 13.41 8.27 -4.61
C THR A 16 12.33 7.19 -4.67
N TYR A 17 11.24 7.34 -3.92
CA TYR A 17 10.11 6.41 -3.96
C TYR A 17 9.49 6.31 -5.36
N ARG A 18 9.26 7.45 -6.03
CA ARG A 18 8.73 7.47 -7.40
C ARG A 18 9.66 6.80 -8.41
N THR A 19 10.97 7.08 -8.33
CA THR A 19 11.98 6.43 -9.16
C THR A 19 11.97 4.92 -8.95
N PHE A 20 11.94 4.48 -7.69
CA PHE A 20 11.88 3.05 -7.37
C PHE A 20 10.59 2.40 -7.89
N MET A 21 9.42 3.02 -7.72
CA MET A 21 8.16 2.50 -8.28
C MET A 21 8.21 2.36 -9.80
N SER A 22 8.75 3.37 -10.50
CA SER A 22 8.85 3.36 -11.96
C SER A 22 9.83 2.28 -12.46
N ALA A 23 10.99 2.16 -11.82
CA ALA A 23 11.97 1.13 -12.15
C ALA A 23 11.43 -0.29 -11.85
N PHE A 24 10.70 -0.45 -10.74
CA PHE A 24 10.04 -1.71 -10.40
C PHE A 24 9.06 -2.12 -11.51
N GLU A 25 8.20 -1.21 -11.96
CA GLU A 25 7.24 -1.49 -13.02
C GLU A 25 7.94 -1.87 -14.34
N ALA A 26 8.98 -1.13 -14.73
CA ALA A 26 9.73 -1.42 -15.95
C ALA A 26 10.40 -2.81 -15.91
N GLN A 27 10.96 -3.20 -14.77
CA GLN A 27 11.72 -4.45 -14.65
C GLN A 27 10.81 -5.67 -14.40
N VAL A 28 9.81 -5.52 -13.53
CA VAL A 28 8.90 -6.62 -13.13
C VAL A 28 7.74 -6.76 -14.12
N GLY A 29 7.44 -5.70 -14.87
CA GLY A 29 6.35 -5.65 -15.84
C GLY A 29 5.00 -5.31 -15.22
N GLN A 30 4.92 -5.08 -13.91
CA GLN A 30 3.71 -4.69 -13.19
C GLN A 30 4.02 -3.61 -12.15
N PRO A 31 3.13 -2.63 -11.94
CA PRO A 31 3.24 -1.74 -10.79
C PRO A 31 3.23 -2.51 -9.48
N LEU A 32 4.03 -2.05 -8.52
CA LEU A 32 4.17 -2.69 -7.22
C LEU A 32 2.84 -2.98 -6.51
N PRO A 33 1.85 -2.06 -6.45
CA PRO A 33 0.57 -2.35 -5.79
C PRO A 33 -0.18 -3.55 -6.41
N ARG A 34 -0.15 -3.66 -7.74
CA ARG A 34 -0.79 -4.76 -8.48
C ARG A 34 -0.05 -6.07 -8.27
N TRP A 35 1.27 -6.02 -8.38
CA TRP A 35 2.16 -7.14 -8.12
C TRP A 35 1.96 -7.73 -6.72
N ARG A 36 1.86 -6.88 -5.69
CA ARG A 36 1.65 -7.32 -4.31
C ARG A 36 0.36 -8.12 -4.10
N ILE A 37 -0.70 -7.79 -4.84
CA ILE A 37 -1.96 -8.55 -4.79
C ILE A 37 -1.78 -9.93 -5.42
N LEU A 38 -1.19 -9.98 -6.62
CA LEU A 38 -0.92 -11.24 -7.32
C LEU A 38 -0.05 -12.18 -6.47
N LEU A 39 1.02 -11.64 -5.89
CA LEU A 39 1.90 -12.38 -4.99
C LEU A 39 1.17 -12.88 -3.74
N ALA A 40 0.38 -12.03 -3.09
CA ALA A 40 -0.37 -12.42 -1.89
C ALA A 40 -1.38 -13.54 -2.17
N LEU A 41 -2.04 -13.51 -3.33
CA LEU A 41 -2.93 -14.60 -3.75
C LEU A 41 -2.15 -15.86 -4.07
N HIS A 42 -1.03 -15.76 -4.78
CA HIS A 42 -0.18 -16.89 -5.15
C HIS A 42 0.36 -17.62 -3.90
N GLU A 43 0.79 -16.87 -2.88
CA GLU A 43 1.22 -17.41 -1.58
C GLU A 43 0.09 -18.05 -0.77
N GLN A 44 -1.17 -17.74 -1.07
CA GLN A 44 -2.37 -18.27 -0.41
C GLN A 44 -3.12 -19.29 -1.29
N ALA A 45 -2.37 -20.18 -1.95
CA ALA A 45 -2.92 -21.23 -2.83
C ALA A 45 -3.81 -20.70 -3.97
N GLY A 46 -3.73 -19.41 -4.28
CA GLY A 46 -4.47 -18.77 -5.37
C GLY A 46 -5.78 -18.10 -4.98
N GLU A 47 -6.18 -18.06 -3.70
CA GLU A 47 -7.45 -17.45 -3.28
C GLU A 47 -7.37 -16.74 -1.93
N SER A 48 -8.05 -15.60 -1.80
CA SER A 48 -8.16 -14.86 -0.54
C SER A 48 -9.39 -13.96 -0.52
N SER A 49 -9.90 -13.65 0.67
CA SER A 49 -10.95 -12.65 0.80
C SER A 49 -10.39 -11.24 0.62
N GLN A 50 -11.19 -10.33 0.07
CA GLN A 50 -10.80 -8.93 -0.09
C GLN A 50 -10.41 -8.29 1.25
N LYS A 51 -11.13 -8.62 2.33
CA LYS A 51 -10.79 -8.18 3.69
C LYS A 51 -9.39 -8.63 4.11
N ARG A 52 -9.05 -9.89 3.88
CA ARG A 52 -7.73 -10.43 4.21
C ARG A 52 -6.62 -9.81 3.38
N LEU A 53 -6.90 -9.46 2.12
CA LEU A 53 -5.98 -8.72 1.27
C LEU A 53 -5.73 -7.31 1.79
N VAL A 54 -6.78 -6.58 2.23
CA VAL A 54 -6.62 -5.26 2.87
C VAL A 54 -5.69 -5.35 4.07
N GLU A 55 -5.96 -6.28 4.99
CA GLU A 55 -5.21 -6.48 6.22
C GLU A 55 -3.74 -6.85 5.94
N ARG A 56 -3.52 -7.83 5.05
CA ARG A 56 -2.17 -8.31 4.71
C ARG A 56 -1.34 -7.26 3.97
N LEU A 57 -1.95 -6.53 3.05
CA LEU A 57 -1.23 -5.57 2.21
C LEU A 57 -1.12 -4.20 2.87
N ARG A 58 -1.88 -3.94 3.95
CA ARG A 58 -1.97 -2.64 4.63
C ARG A 58 -2.32 -1.52 3.66
N VAL A 59 -3.31 -1.76 2.81
CA VAL A 59 -3.78 -0.81 1.79
C VAL A 59 -5.20 -0.37 2.11
N ASP A 60 -5.54 0.85 1.70
CA ASP A 60 -6.93 1.33 1.76
C ASP A 60 -7.88 0.41 0.95
N PRO A 61 -9.08 0.07 1.47
CA PRO A 61 -10.05 -0.75 0.76
C PRO A 61 -10.44 -0.21 -0.63
N GLY A 62 -10.55 1.11 -0.79
CA GLY A 62 -10.84 1.76 -2.05
C GLY A 62 -9.69 1.59 -3.05
N ALA A 63 -8.44 1.75 -2.58
CA ALA A 63 -7.24 1.50 -3.39
C ALA A 63 -7.16 0.04 -3.85
N LEU A 64 -7.41 -0.92 -2.95
CA LEU A 64 -7.45 -2.34 -3.30
C LEU A 64 -8.52 -2.61 -4.36
N THR A 65 -9.75 -2.11 -4.16
CA THR A 65 -10.86 -2.31 -5.10
C THR A 65 -10.53 -1.81 -6.50
N ARG A 66 -9.85 -0.65 -6.62
CA ARG A 66 -9.39 -0.12 -7.91
C ARG A 66 -8.40 -1.08 -8.59
N GLN A 67 -7.42 -1.60 -7.85
CA GLN A 67 -6.45 -2.56 -8.40
C GLN A 67 -7.10 -3.89 -8.78
N LEU A 68 -8.03 -4.39 -7.97
CA LEU A 68 -8.79 -5.60 -8.27
C LEU A 68 -9.60 -5.45 -9.56
N LYS A 69 -10.28 -4.31 -9.75
CA LYS A 69 -11.01 -4.04 -10.99
C LYS A 69 -10.09 -4.10 -12.23
N THR A 70 -8.88 -3.55 -12.13
CA THR A 70 -7.89 -3.62 -13.21
C THR A 70 -7.43 -5.06 -13.46
N LEU A 71 -7.08 -5.81 -12.40
CA LEU A 71 -6.63 -7.20 -12.52
C LEU A 71 -7.71 -8.13 -13.10
N GLU A 72 -8.97 -7.90 -12.75
CA GLU A 72 -10.11 -8.63 -13.29
C GLU A 72 -10.32 -8.29 -14.78
N GLY A 73 -10.20 -7.02 -15.17
CA GLY A 73 -10.25 -6.60 -16.56
C GLY A 73 -9.11 -7.18 -17.43
N LEU A 74 -7.96 -7.49 -16.82
CA LEU A 74 -6.84 -8.20 -17.45
C LEU A 74 -7.05 -9.73 -17.50
N GLY A 75 -8.12 -10.25 -16.88
CA GLY A 75 -8.40 -11.68 -16.80
C GLY A 75 -7.45 -12.45 -15.88
N TRP A 76 -6.72 -11.78 -14.99
CA TRP A 76 -5.75 -12.42 -14.08
C TRP A 76 -6.37 -12.86 -12.75
N ILE A 77 -7.51 -12.27 -12.40
CA ILE A 77 -8.29 -12.68 -11.23
C ILE A 77 -9.75 -12.85 -11.61
N ALA A 78 -10.47 -13.58 -10.77
CA ALA A 78 -11.93 -13.61 -10.72
C ALA A 78 -12.39 -13.22 -9.31
N ARG A 79 -13.50 -12.49 -9.22
CA ARG A 79 -14.15 -12.17 -7.96
C ARG A 79 -15.49 -12.86 -7.84
N SER A 80 -15.81 -13.35 -6.65
CA SER A 80 -17.10 -13.97 -6.36
C SER A 80 -17.54 -13.66 -4.93
N MET A 81 -18.85 -13.55 -4.71
CA MET A 81 -19.40 -13.53 -3.36
C MET A 81 -19.23 -14.91 -2.73
N ASP A 82 -18.95 -14.95 -1.43
CA ASP A 82 -18.86 -16.20 -0.68
C ASP A 82 -20.24 -16.86 -0.59
N ALA A 83 -20.30 -18.17 -0.82
CA ALA A 83 -21.55 -18.93 -0.80
C ALA A 83 -22.21 -19.01 0.59
N ARG A 84 -21.43 -18.79 1.66
CA ARG A 84 -21.90 -18.85 3.05
C ARG A 84 -22.21 -17.47 3.61
N ASP A 85 -21.58 -16.43 3.09
CA ASP A 85 -21.80 -15.04 3.48
C ASP A 85 -21.64 -14.07 2.30
N ASN A 86 -22.77 -13.59 1.76
CA ASN A 86 -22.79 -12.65 0.63
C ASN A 86 -22.11 -11.30 0.94
N ARG A 87 -21.75 -11.03 2.21
CA ARG A 87 -20.96 -9.85 2.60
C ARG A 87 -19.46 -10.03 2.34
N VAL A 88 -19.01 -11.27 2.13
CA VAL A 88 -17.61 -11.58 1.85
C VAL A 88 -17.42 -11.69 0.34
N THR A 89 -16.44 -10.95 -0.18
CA THR A 89 -15.98 -11.09 -1.57
C THR A 89 -14.65 -11.81 -1.57
N ASN A 90 -14.60 -12.95 -2.25
CA ASN A 90 -13.39 -13.72 -2.48
C ASN A 90 -12.77 -13.32 -3.82
N VAL A 91 -11.45 -13.35 -3.86
CA VAL A 91 -10.61 -13.04 -5.01
C VAL A 91 -9.76 -14.27 -5.30
N ARG A 92 -9.81 -14.77 -6.52
CA ARG A 92 -9.06 -15.94 -6.96
C ARG A 92 -8.20 -15.63 -8.16
N LEU A 93 -6.97 -16.15 -8.20
CA LEU A 93 -6.14 -16.14 -9.40
C LEU A 93 -6.76 -17.04 -10.49
N THR A 94 -6.76 -16.52 -11.72
CA THR A 94 -6.97 -17.36 -12.90
C THR A 94 -5.67 -18.06 -13.28
N GLU A 95 -5.73 -18.96 -14.25
CA GLU A 95 -4.54 -19.59 -14.81
C GLU A 95 -3.60 -18.55 -15.44
N ALA A 96 -4.17 -17.59 -16.18
CA ALA A 96 -3.41 -16.47 -16.74
C ALA A 96 -2.74 -15.62 -15.65
N GLY A 97 -3.44 -15.33 -14.56
CA GLY A 97 -2.88 -14.59 -13.43
C GLY A 97 -1.75 -15.35 -12.73
N ARG A 98 -1.89 -16.68 -12.58
CA ARG A 98 -0.84 -17.55 -12.02
C ARG A 98 0.40 -17.52 -12.89
N SER A 99 0.26 -17.74 -14.20
CA SER A 99 1.36 -17.73 -15.16
C SER A 99 2.10 -16.39 -15.17
N VAL A 100 1.38 -15.26 -15.20
CA VAL A 100 1.99 -13.92 -15.13
C VAL A 100 2.74 -13.71 -13.80
N THR A 101 2.20 -14.24 -12.70
CA THR A 101 2.84 -14.13 -11.38
C THR A 101 4.16 -14.89 -11.35
N GLU A 102 4.15 -16.14 -11.78
CA GLU A 102 5.32 -17.01 -11.83
C GLU A 102 6.41 -16.44 -12.76
N ALA A 103 6.03 -15.93 -13.93
CA ALA A 103 6.95 -15.31 -14.88
C ALA A 103 7.58 -14.01 -14.37
N SER A 104 6.97 -13.35 -13.39
CA SER A 104 7.43 -12.06 -12.85
C SER A 104 8.25 -12.23 -11.56
N LEU A 105 8.12 -13.35 -10.86
CA LEU A 105 8.85 -13.66 -9.62
C LEU A 105 10.38 -13.52 -9.78
N PRO A 106 11.03 -14.13 -10.79
CA PRO A 106 12.48 -14.02 -10.97
C PRO A 106 12.93 -12.58 -11.23
N ARG A 107 12.18 -11.83 -12.05
CA ARG A 107 12.46 -10.42 -12.38
C ARG A 107 12.35 -9.54 -11.14
N ARG A 108 11.35 -9.78 -10.29
CA ARG A 108 11.20 -9.12 -9.00
C ARG A 108 12.36 -9.42 -8.07
N ASN A 109 12.79 -10.68 -7.98
CA ASN A 109 13.88 -11.07 -7.10
C ASN A 109 15.22 -10.44 -7.54
N ALA A 110 15.51 -10.45 -8.84
CA ALA A 110 16.67 -9.76 -9.40
C ALA A 110 16.61 -8.26 -9.10
N PHE A 111 15.48 -7.61 -9.37
CA PHE A 111 15.31 -6.18 -9.10
C PHE A 111 15.58 -5.81 -7.63
N LEU A 112 15.05 -6.58 -6.67
CA LEU A 112 15.30 -6.31 -5.25
C LEU A 112 16.75 -6.58 -4.84
N HIS A 113 17.38 -7.60 -5.42
CA HIS A 113 18.78 -7.89 -5.17
C HIS A 113 19.67 -6.73 -5.64
N ASP A 114 19.49 -6.29 -6.88
CA ASP A 114 20.32 -5.27 -7.52
C ASP A 114 20.08 -3.86 -6.93
N THR A 115 18.93 -3.62 -6.31
CA THR A 115 18.57 -2.29 -5.76
C THR A 115 18.74 -2.19 -4.25
N ILE A 116 18.22 -3.15 -3.48
CA ILE A 116 18.18 -3.07 -2.02
C ILE A 116 19.28 -3.94 -1.40
N ALA A 117 19.47 -5.17 -1.89
CA ALA A 117 20.47 -6.08 -1.29
C ALA A 117 21.92 -5.66 -1.57
N ALA A 118 22.14 -4.75 -2.53
CA ALA A 118 23.45 -4.14 -2.79
C ALA A 118 23.83 -3.04 -1.78
N LEU A 119 22.90 -2.62 -0.91
CA LEU A 119 23.18 -1.60 0.10
C LEU A 119 23.82 -2.21 1.35
N PRO A 120 24.77 -1.51 2.01
CA PRO A 120 25.30 -1.91 3.30
C PRO A 120 24.21 -2.09 4.37
N ASP A 121 24.32 -3.13 5.19
CA ASP A 121 23.32 -3.46 6.21
C ASP A 121 23.13 -2.34 7.23
N ASP A 122 24.20 -1.63 7.61
CA ASP A 122 24.15 -0.49 8.52
C ASP A 122 23.36 0.68 7.94
N ALA A 123 23.53 0.97 6.65
CA ALA A 123 22.76 1.99 5.94
C ALA A 123 21.27 1.62 5.86
N LEU A 124 20.96 0.35 5.57
CA LEU A 124 19.57 -0.14 5.56
C LEU A 124 18.92 -0.05 6.94
N ASN A 125 19.64 -0.43 7.99
CA ASN A 125 19.17 -0.36 9.37
C ASN A 125 18.93 1.10 9.79
N ALA A 126 19.85 2.02 9.46
CA ALA A 126 19.70 3.44 9.73
C ALA A 126 18.48 4.04 9.00
N LEU A 127 18.28 3.69 7.73
CA LEU A 127 17.12 4.11 6.94
C LEU A 127 15.81 3.58 7.56
N SER A 128 15.75 2.29 7.89
CA SER A 128 14.57 1.68 8.51
C SER A 128 14.23 2.33 9.85
N GLY A 129 15.24 2.64 10.67
CA GLY A 129 15.07 3.35 11.93
C GLY A 129 14.49 4.75 11.73
N ALA A 130 15.05 5.50 10.79
CA ALA A 130 14.58 6.85 10.46
C ALA A 130 13.12 6.85 9.94
N LEU A 131 12.76 5.90 9.06
CA LEU A 131 11.40 5.77 8.55
C LEU A 131 10.40 5.43 9.65
N THR A 132 10.74 4.52 10.57
CA THR A 132 9.89 4.17 11.71
C THR A 132 9.58 5.39 12.59
N ILE A 133 10.61 6.18 12.89
CA ILE A 133 10.45 7.42 13.65
C ILE A 133 9.55 8.39 12.89
N LEU A 134 9.78 8.56 11.59
CA LEU A 134 9.00 9.48 10.76
C LEU A 134 7.52 9.07 10.67
N GLU A 135 7.23 7.79 10.44
CA GLU A 135 5.88 7.23 10.42
C GLU A 135 5.14 7.48 11.74
N THR A 136 5.82 7.25 12.87
CA THR A 136 5.27 7.49 14.21
C THR A 136 4.90 8.97 14.39
N ARG A 137 5.83 9.88 14.05
CA ARG A 137 5.61 11.33 14.15
C ARG A 137 4.49 11.82 13.24
N ILE A 138 4.42 11.32 12.01
CA ILE A 138 3.33 11.67 11.08
C ILE A 138 1.99 11.23 11.66
N GLY A 139 1.91 10.03 12.23
CA GLY A 139 0.70 9.53 12.91
C GLY A 139 0.27 10.42 14.08
N GLU A 140 1.21 10.80 14.95
CA GLU A 140 0.96 11.69 16.10
C GLU A 140 0.42 13.07 15.67
N VAL A 141 1.03 13.67 14.63
CA VAL A 141 0.62 14.98 14.10
C VAL A 141 -0.77 14.90 13.46
N ALA A 142 -1.03 13.86 12.65
CA ALA A 142 -2.34 13.66 12.02
C ALA A 142 -3.44 13.41 13.06
N ALA A 143 -3.15 12.65 14.12
CA ALA A 143 -4.11 12.41 15.21
C ALA A 143 -4.42 13.68 15.99
N THR A 144 -3.41 14.48 16.32
CA THR A 144 -3.60 15.79 17.00
C THR A 144 -4.43 16.74 16.14
N ALA A 145 -4.14 16.81 14.84
CA ALA A 145 -4.91 17.63 13.90
C ALA A 145 -6.39 17.19 13.81
N ASN A 146 -6.65 15.88 13.78
CA ASN A 146 -8.02 15.35 13.78
C ASN A 146 -8.75 15.64 15.10
N ALA A 147 -8.08 15.50 16.26
CA ALA A 147 -8.68 15.80 17.55
C ALA A 147 -9.07 17.28 17.67
N ALA A 148 -8.18 18.20 17.26
CA ALA A 148 -8.46 19.63 17.23
C ALA A 148 -9.63 19.99 16.28
N ALA A 149 -9.74 19.31 15.13
CA ALA A 149 -10.85 19.51 14.20
C ALA A 149 -12.20 19.02 14.77
N VAL A 150 -12.22 17.90 15.50
CA VAL A 150 -13.43 17.38 16.17
C VAL A 150 -13.87 18.31 17.29
N ASP A 151 -12.94 18.78 18.13
CA ASP A 151 -13.23 19.72 19.21
C ASP A 151 -13.79 21.05 18.67
N SER A 152 -13.20 21.58 17.59
CA SER A 152 -13.70 22.79 16.91
C SER A 152 -15.11 22.59 16.34
N ALA A 153 -15.39 21.43 15.73
CA ALA A 153 -16.70 21.12 15.20
C ALA A 153 -17.76 20.92 16.30
N ALA A 154 -17.38 20.38 17.45
CA ALA A 154 -18.25 20.22 18.62
C ALA A 154 -18.57 21.57 19.28
N LEU A 155 -17.58 22.45 19.40
CA LEU A 155 -17.76 23.82 19.91
C LEU A 155 -18.69 24.65 19.01
N ALA A 156 -18.58 24.51 17.68
CA ALA A 156 -19.45 25.19 16.73
C ALA A 156 -20.92 24.71 16.80
N GLN A 157 -21.15 23.40 17.00
CA GLN A 157 -22.51 22.83 17.12
C GLN A 157 -23.18 23.19 18.46
N ALA A 158 -22.42 23.37 19.54
CA ALA A 158 -22.95 23.77 20.84
C ALA A 158 -23.42 25.24 20.87
N GLN A 159 -22.89 26.09 19.99
CA GLN A 159 -23.27 27.51 19.90
C GLN A 159 -24.51 27.76 19.02
N ASP A 160 -24.97 26.76 18.26
CA ASP A 160 -26.08 26.88 17.30
C ASP A 160 -27.38 26.21 17.79
N THR A 161 -27.46 25.84 19.08
CA THR A 161 -28.70 25.36 19.71
C THR A 161 -29.52 26.57 20.18
N PRO A 162 -30.69 26.91 19.57
CA PRO A 162 -31.46 28.06 19.99
C PRO A 162 -32.14 27.79 21.33
N ALA A 163 -31.93 28.70 22.28
CA ALA A 163 -32.68 28.73 23.53
C ALA A 163 -34.17 28.90 23.22
N ARG A 164 -34.98 27.94 23.66
CA ARG A 164 -36.43 27.90 23.53
C ARG A 164 -37.12 28.85 24.49
#